data_AF-A0A538P4A0-F1
#
_entry.id   AF-A0A538P4A0-F1
#
_cell.length_a   1.000
_cell.length_b   1.000
_cell.length_c   1.000
_cell.angle_alpha   90.00
_cell.angle_beta   90.00
_cell.angle_gamma   90.00
#
_symmetry.space_group_name_H-M   'P 1'
#
loop_
_entity.id
_entity.type
_entity.pdbx_description
1 polymer ?
#
loop_
_entity_poly.entity_id
_entity_poly.type
_entity_poly.pdbx_seq_one_letter_code
_entity_poly.pdbx_strand_id
1 'polypeptide(L)'
;MGQALGSSENAAQKRVARAIEELRCFLKRRGGALSAGALATALASEAVTAAPAGLATHISVTALACAATGGGGGLTLFKIMTMTKLKVGIITAVVAAGVATPLVVQQRAQARLVQLNQGLRQQVDHLARENARLSNLEAQANDARALSKDQLSELMKLRGEVGLLRKQTNELDRLRQENRQLHSSQASVGRDTGATQIDSNAEMQKQEGIAKLNYAKYWVLAFYLYAEKNQGQFPVSLDQAAPFLPDEAKVEANLAADESLPYTPKFGLTPDRFEVVYQGALADIANPASIIVFREKQAWPRSQGGWNRAYGFADGHSEIHVSQDGNFEAWEQQHMYSPAARAQ
;
A
#
# COMPACT_ATOMS: atom_id res chain seq x y z
N MET A 1 56.98 40.14 26.67
CA MET A 1 56.56 39.04 25.75
C MET A 1 55.30 38.28 26.19
N GLY A 2 54.70 38.53 27.38
CA GLY A 2 53.45 37.88 27.81
C GLY A 2 52.14 38.62 27.46
N GLN A 3 52.19 39.92 27.15
CA GLN A 3 50.97 40.73 26.92
C GLN A 3 50.44 40.74 25.48
N ALA A 4 51.21 40.29 24.48
CA ALA A 4 50.78 40.34 23.08
C ALA A 4 49.94 39.13 22.61
N LEU A 5 49.77 38.09 23.44
CA LEU A 5 49.12 36.82 23.04
C LEU A 5 48.00 36.36 24.00
N GLY A 6 47.53 37.21 24.93
CA GLY A 6 46.41 36.90 25.82
C GLY A 6 46.57 35.66 26.72
N SER A 7 47.79 35.13 26.83
CA SER A 7 48.11 33.92 27.58
C SER A 7 48.85 34.32 28.85
N SER A 8 48.29 33.98 30.02
CA SER A 8 48.94 34.26 31.29
C SER A 8 50.34 33.62 31.33
N GLU A 9 51.28 34.26 32.01
CA GLU A 9 52.66 33.80 32.17
C GLU A 9 52.73 32.33 32.64
N ASN A 10 51.81 31.96 33.55
CA ASN A 10 51.66 30.60 34.05
C ASN A 10 51.22 29.61 32.95
N ALA A 11 50.37 30.01 32.01
CA ALA A 11 50.00 29.19 30.85
C ALA A 11 51.18 29.01 29.87
N ALA A 12 52.01 30.05 29.68
CA ALA A 12 53.22 29.95 28.89
C ALA A 12 54.24 29.00 29.56
N GLN A 13 54.48 29.17 30.86
CA GLN A 13 55.40 28.34 31.65
C GLN A 13 54.98 26.87 31.65
N LYS A 14 53.67 26.57 31.79
CA LYS A 14 53.15 25.20 31.69
C LYS A 14 53.30 24.59 30.29
N ARG A 15 53.13 25.37 29.22
CA ARG A 15 53.35 24.89 27.84
C ARG A 15 54.81 24.56 27.57
N VAL A 16 55.73 25.40 28.06
CA VAL A 16 57.18 25.15 27.95
C VAL A 16 57.57 23.90 28.76
N ALA A 17 57.10 23.78 30.00
CA ALA A 17 57.36 22.60 30.83
C ALA A 17 56.85 21.31 30.15
N ARG A 18 55.67 21.36 29.53
CA ARG A 18 55.07 20.22 28.83
C ARG A 18 55.85 19.88 27.54
N ALA A 19 56.31 20.87 26.79
CA ALA A 19 57.15 20.66 25.60
C ALA A 19 58.52 20.05 25.93
N ILE A 20 59.13 20.44 27.05
CA ILE A 20 60.41 19.87 27.51
C ILE A 20 60.23 18.41 27.93
N GLU A 21 59.14 18.06 28.61
CA GLU A 21 58.88 16.67 29.01
C GLU A 21 58.56 15.76 27.81
N GLU A 22 57.84 16.26 26.81
CA GLU A 22 57.60 15.54 25.54
C GLU A 22 58.91 15.30 24.77
N LEU A 23 59.78 16.31 24.71
CA LEU A 23 61.11 16.18 24.10
C LEU A 23 61.96 15.13 24.82
N ARG A 24 61.87 15.06 26.15
CA ARG A 24 62.54 14.05 26.98
C ARG A 24 62.02 12.65 26.67
N CYS A 25 60.70 12.46 26.61
CA CYS A 25 60.09 11.18 26.23
C CYS A 25 60.52 10.74 24.82
N PHE A 26 60.59 11.68 23.88
CA PHE A 26 61.05 11.42 22.52
C PHE A 26 62.52 10.98 22.46
N LEU A 27 63.41 11.64 23.18
CA LEU A 27 64.85 11.29 23.27
C LEU A 27 65.06 9.94 23.96
N LYS A 28 64.29 9.64 25.01
CA LYS A 28 64.33 8.37 25.73
C LYS A 28 63.94 7.19 24.82
N ARG A 29 62.95 7.38 23.94
CA ARG A 29 62.56 6.39 22.93
C ARG A 29 63.62 6.15 21.85
N ARG A 30 64.54 7.10 21.64
CA ARG A 30 65.66 7.00 20.69
C ARG A 30 66.98 6.58 21.32
N GLY A 31 66.98 6.12 22.58
CA GLY A 31 68.15 5.54 23.25
C GLY A 31 69.09 6.55 23.92
N GLY A 32 68.73 7.84 24.00
CA GLY A 32 69.51 8.86 24.71
C GLY A 32 68.94 9.15 26.11
N ALA A 33 69.74 8.93 27.17
CA ALA A 33 69.36 9.26 28.55
C ALA A 33 69.88 10.66 28.92
N LEU A 34 69.13 11.72 28.60
CA LEU A 34 69.40 13.09 29.04
C LEU A 34 68.33 13.55 30.03
N SER A 35 68.74 14.13 31.16
CA SER A 35 67.82 14.60 32.21
C SER A 35 67.18 15.94 31.84
N ALA A 36 65.96 16.21 32.31
CA ALA A 36 65.27 17.49 32.09
C ALA A 36 66.11 18.69 32.59
N GLY A 37 66.87 18.48 33.68
CA GLY A 37 67.82 19.47 34.19
C GLY A 37 68.93 19.81 33.19
N ALA A 38 69.48 18.81 32.47
CA ALA A 38 70.52 19.02 31.47
C ALA A 38 69.99 19.73 30.19
N LEU A 39 68.75 19.43 29.78
CA LEU A 39 68.10 20.12 28.66
C LEU A 39 67.76 21.57 29.02
N ALA A 40 67.28 21.82 30.23
CA ALA A 40 66.98 23.16 30.70
C ALA A 40 68.23 24.02 30.88
N THR A 41 69.33 23.46 31.39
CA THR A 41 70.61 24.17 31.47
C THR A 41 71.25 24.40 30.10
N ALA A 42 71.16 23.44 29.17
CA ALA A 42 71.63 23.64 27.81
C ALA A 42 70.85 24.75 27.08
N LEU A 43 69.51 24.74 27.19
CA LEU A 43 68.66 25.79 26.62
C LEU A 43 68.89 27.14 27.30
N ALA A 44 69.06 27.20 28.62
CA ALA A 44 69.38 28.43 29.33
C ALA A 44 70.77 28.97 28.94
N SER A 45 71.75 28.08 28.70
CA SER A 45 73.09 28.46 28.25
C SER A 45 73.12 29.03 26.83
N GLU A 46 72.24 28.57 25.94
CA GLU A 46 72.13 29.09 24.57
C GLU A 46 71.13 30.26 24.45
N ALA A 47 70.17 30.40 25.37
CA ALA A 47 69.16 31.46 25.35
C ALA A 47 69.62 32.81 25.93
N VAL A 48 70.77 32.85 26.63
CA VAL A 48 71.39 34.08 27.13
C VAL A 48 72.72 34.32 26.42
N THR A 49 72.65 34.57 25.12
CA THR A 49 73.71 35.32 24.42
C THR A 49 73.07 36.48 23.69
N ALA A 50 72.76 37.54 24.43
CA ALA A 50 72.90 38.88 23.88
C ALA A 50 74.33 38.95 23.31
N ALA A 51 74.47 39.25 22.03
CA ALA A 51 75.76 39.28 21.34
C ALA A 51 76.77 40.04 22.22
N PRO A 52 77.84 39.39 22.72
CA PRO A 52 78.81 40.06 23.57
C PRO A 52 79.35 41.28 22.82
N ALA A 53 79.25 42.46 23.42
CA ALA A 53 79.89 43.67 22.93
C ALA A 53 81.42 43.44 22.98
N GLY A 54 81.96 42.90 21.89
CA GLY A 54 83.31 42.36 21.84
C GLY A 54 83.53 41.22 20.83
N LEU A 55 82.50 40.75 20.12
CA LEU A 55 82.66 39.70 19.10
C LEU A 55 83.55 40.14 17.92
N ALA A 56 83.40 41.39 17.46
CA ALA A 56 84.24 41.94 16.40
C ALA A 56 85.72 42.06 16.81
N THR A 57 85.98 42.43 18.07
CA THR A 57 87.34 42.48 18.63
C THR A 57 87.90 41.08 18.85
N HIS A 58 87.10 40.12 19.32
CA HIS A 58 87.54 38.71 19.43
C HIS A 58 87.85 38.08 18.07
N ILE A 59 87.05 38.32 17.04
CA ILE A 59 87.32 37.85 15.66
C ILE A 59 88.60 38.50 15.13
N SER A 60 88.82 39.78 15.39
CA SER A 60 90.04 40.47 14.95
C SER A 60 91.29 39.92 15.64
N VAL A 61 91.22 39.65 16.95
CA VAL A 61 92.33 39.08 17.73
C VAL A 61 92.58 37.60 17.37
N THR A 62 91.53 36.81 17.15
CA THR A 62 91.69 35.41 16.70
C THR A 62 92.14 35.32 15.25
N ALA A 63 91.70 36.21 14.36
CA ALA A 63 92.21 36.28 13.00
C ALA A 63 93.70 36.66 12.96
N LEU A 64 94.14 37.62 13.79
CA LEU A 64 95.56 37.95 13.95
C LEU A 64 96.38 36.78 14.54
N ALA A 65 95.82 36.07 15.53
CA ALA A 65 96.48 34.92 16.15
C ALA A 65 96.57 33.70 15.20
N CYS A 66 95.57 33.49 14.34
CA CYS A 66 95.57 32.46 13.31
C CYS A 66 96.46 32.82 12.11
N ALA A 67 96.69 34.11 11.84
CA ALA A 67 97.67 34.56 10.84
C ALA A 67 99.12 34.37 11.31
N ALA A 68 99.37 34.39 12.63
CA ALA A 68 100.69 34.21 13.22
C ALA A 68 101.10 32.74 13.40
N THR A 69 100.16 31.80 13.35
CA THR A 69 100.45 30.35 13.44
C THR A 69 99.97 29.67 12.17
N GLY A 70 100.87 29.56 11.19
CA GLY A 70 100.64 28.81 9.96
C GLY A 70 100.29 27.35 10.27
N GLY A 71 98.99 27.04 10.25
CA GLY A 71 98.47 25.67 10.36
C GLY A 71 97.33 25.52 11.37
N GLY A 72 96.07 25.74 10.94
CA GLY A 72 94.90 25.38 11.76
C GLY A 72 93.53 25.95 11.36
N GLY A 73 93.46 26.94 10.46
CA GLY A 73 92.21 27.68 10.17
C GLY A 73 91.12 26.92 9.39
N GLY A 74 91.45 25.83 8.69
CA GLY A 74 90.47 25.08 7.88
C GLY A 74 89.44 24.29 8.70
N LEU A 75 89.85 23.75 9.85
CA LEU A 75 89.01 22.92 10.70
C LEU A 75 88.00 23.75 11.51
N THR A 76 88.35 24.98 11.88
CA THR A 76 87.46 25.87 12.64
C THR A 76 86.35 26.44 11.76
N LEU A 77 86.65 26.84 10.52
CA LEU A 77 85.64 27.27 9.55
C LEU A 77 84.68 26.14 9.16
N PHE A 78 85.20 24.93 8.92
CA PHE A 78 84.35 23.77 8.62
C PHE A 78 83.41 23.44 9.77
N LYS A 79 83.87 23.53 11.03
CA LYS A 79 83.07 23.33 12.23
C LYS A 79 81.96 24.38 12.39
N ILE A 80 82.25 25.64 12.08
CA ILE A 80 81.22 26.70 12.13
C ILE A 80 80.18 26.48 11.03
N MET A 81 80.62 26.23 9.80
CA MET A 81 79.73 26.09 8.65
C MET A 81 78.82 24.85 8.75
N THR A 82 79.34 23.73 9.30
CA THR A 82 78.54 22.53 9.58
C THR A 82 77.55 22.75 10.72
N MET A 83 77.94 23.43 11.79
CA MET A 83 77.05 23.76 12.92
C MET A 83 75.91 24.70 12.50
N THR A 84 76.17 25.69 11.65
CA THR A 84 75.14 26.61 11.16
C THR A 84 74.12 25.90 10.26
N LYS A 85 74.57 25.05 9.33
CA LYS A 85 73.66 24.26 8.48
C LYS A 85 72.80 23.29 9.29
N LEU A 86 73.36 22.67 10.34
CA LEU A 86 72.61 21.78 11.22
C LEU A 86 71.57 22.54 12.06
N LYS A 87 71.93 23.69 12.66
CA LYS A 87 70.98 24.52 13.43
C LYS A 87 69.82 25.01 12.55
N VAL A 88 70.09 25.47 11.33
CA VAL A 88 69.05 25.88 10.37
C VAL A 88 68.15 24.69 9.99
N GLY A 89 68.74 23.54 9.67
CA GLY A 89 68.00 22.32 9.31
C GLY A 89 67.04 21.85 10.41
N ILE A 90 67.48 21.88 11.67
CA ILE A 90 66.64 21.51 12.82
C ILE A 90 65.49 22.51 13.01
N ILE A 91 65.75 23.82 12.91
CA ILE A 91 64.70 24.84 13.05
C ILE A 91 63.65 24.67 11.95
N THR A 92 64.07 24.48 10.69
CA THR A 92 63.12 24.25 9.59
C THR A 92 62.33 22.96 9.77
N ALA A 93 62.94 21.88 10.26
CA ALA A 93 62.24 20.63 10.51
C ALA A 93 61.21 20.75 11.65
N VAL A 94 61.53 21.49 12.72
CA VAL A 94 60.62 21.74 13.84
C VAL A 94 59.44 22.62 13.41
N VAL A 95 59.68 23.67 12.62
CA VAL A 95 58.62 24.53 12.08
C VAL A 95 57.73 23.76 11.10
N ALA A 96 58.32 22.98 10.19
CA ALA A 96 57.57 22.17 9.24
C ALA A 96 56.72 21.11 9.95
N ALA A 97 57.27 20.41 10.96
CA ALA A 97 56.51 19.48 11.78
C ALA A 97 55.41 20.18 12.61
N GLY A 98 55.70 21.37 13.14
CA GLY A 98 54.75 22.18 13.91
C GLY A 98 53.53 22.64 13.11
N VAL A 99 53.69 22.88 11.80
CA VAL A 99 52.59 23.27 10.90
C VAL A 99 51.91 22.07 10.26
N ALA A 100 52.66 21.04 9.83
CA ALA A 100 52.08 19.89 9.14
C ALA A 100 51.21 19.01 10.05
N THR A 101 51.61 18.82 11.31
CA THR A 101 50.88 17.96 12.26
C THR A 101 49.45 18.47 12.55
N PRO A 102 49.22 19.75 12.89
CA PRO A 102 47.85 20.25 13.14
C PRO A 102 46.99 20.24 11.87
N LEU A 103 47.54 20.50 10.69
CA LEU A 103 46.79 20.45 9.44
C LEU A 103 46.25 19.04 9.16
N VAL A 104 47.06 18.00 9.37
CA VAL A 104 46.63 16.61 9.19
C VAL A 104 45.58 16.22 10.23
N VAL A 105 45.73 16.64 11.49
CA VAL A 105 44.73 16.39 12.55
C VAL A 105 43.41 17.11 12.23
N GLN A 106 43.48 18.34 11.71
CA GLN A 106 42.31 19.12 11.32
C GLN A 106 41.55 18.49 10.14
N GLN A 107 42.27 18.02 9.11
CA GLN A 107 41.66 17.30 8.00
C GLN A 107 41.00 16.00 8.45
N ARG A 108 41.65 15.24 9.35
CA ARG A 108 41.06 14.02 9.94
C ARG A 108 39.83 14.33 10.78
N ALA A 109 39.84 15.43 11.54
CA ALA A 109 38.70 15.87 12.33
C ALA A 109 37.51 16.26 11.44
N GLN A 110 37.75 16.98 10.34
CA GLN A 110 36.72 17.34 9.37
C GLN A 110 36.12 16.11 8.68
N ALA A 111 36.96 15.18 8.22
CA ALA A 111 36.49 13.93 7.62
C ALA A 111 35.62 13.11 8.60
N ARG A 112 36.03 13.06 9.87
CA ARG A 112 35.26 12.38 10.92
C ARG A 112 33.92 13.05 11.20
N LEU A 113 33.86 14.39 11.21
CA LEU A 113 32.61 15.13 11.39
C LEU A 113 31.64 14.90 10.24
N VAL A 114 32.13 14.81 9.00
CA VAL A 114 31.30 14.48 7.83
C VAL A 114 30.75 13.06 7.95
N GLN A 115 31.59 12.09 8.31
CA GLN A 115 31.15 10.69 8.52
C GLN A 115 30.10 10.59 9.62
N LEU A 116 30.30 11.28 10.75
CA LEU A 116 29.31 11.30 11.84
C LEU A 116 28.00 11.94 11.41
N ASN A 117 28.04 13.08 10.71
CA ASN A 117 26.83 13.72 10.17
C ASN A 117 26.08 12.81 9.19
N GLN A 118 26.80 12.08 8.33
CA GLN A 118 26.18 11.11 7.43
C GLN A 118 25.53 9.97 8.21
N GLY A 119 26.19 9.43 9.23
CA GLY A 119 25.62 8.40 10.10
C GLY A 119 24.38 8.88 10.87
N LEU A 120 24.40 10.10 11.41
CA LEU A 120 23.25 10.69 12.07
C LEU A 120 22.07 10.88 11.09
N ARG A 121 22.34 11.37 9.87
CA ARG A 121 21.32 11.53 8.83
C ARG A 121 20.69 10.18 8.45
N GLN A 122 21.51 9.15 8.28
CA GLN A 122 21.03 7.79 8.02
C GLN A 122 20.13 7.28 9.15
N GLN A 123 20.47 7.58 10.42
CA GLN A 123 19.64 7.19 11.56
C GLN A 123 18.31 7.94 11.58
N VAL A 124 18.30 9.24 11.26
CA VAL A 124 17.06 10.03 11.12
C VAL A 124 16.20 9.48 10.00
N ASP A 125 16.78 9.18 8.84
CA ASP A 125 16.03 8.61 7.70
C ASP A 125 15.49 7.21 8.01
N HIS A 126 16.22 6.42 8.80
CA HIS A 126 15.76 5.11 9.25
C HIS A 126 14.59 5.26 10.22
N LEU A 127 14.70 6.11 11.24
CA LEU A 127 13.62 6.35 12.20
C LEU A 127 12.38 6.98 11.54
N ALA A 128 12.57 7.87 10.56
CA ALA A 128 11.46 8.45 9.80
C ALA A 128 10.70 7.38 9.00
N ARG A 129 11.42 6.45 8.36
CA ARG A 129 10.82 5.30 7.67
C ARG A 129 10.12 4.34 8.63
N GLU A 130 10.71 4.06 9.78
CA GLU A 130 10.12 3.22 10.83
C GLU A 130 8.83 3.85 11.35
N ASN A 131 8.83 5.15 11.65
CA ASN A 131 7.64 5.88 12.09
C ASN A 131 6.56 5.91 11.02
N ALA A 132 6.91 6.11 9.75
CA ALA A 132 5.94 6.04 8.65
C ALA A 132 5.32 4.64 8.53
N ARG A 133 6.13 3.59 8.71
CA ARG A 133 5.65 2.20 8.72
C ARG A 133 4.71 1.94 9.90
N LEU A 134 5.09 2.35 11.11
CA LEU A 134 4.26 2.20 12.30
C LEU A 134 2.95 2.98 12.18
N SER A 135 3.00 4.21 11.66
CA SER A 135 1.81 5.03 11.41
C SER A 135 0.87 4.37 10.39
N ASN A 136 1.41 3.78 9.31
CA ASN A 136 0.60 3.03 8.36
C ASN A 136 -0.04 1.78 8.98
N LEU A 137 0.69 1.06 9.84
CA LEU A 137 0.13 -0.09 10.57
C LEU A 137 -0.98 0.32 11.54
N GLU A 138 -0.82 1.46 12.21
CA GLU A 138 -1.85 2.00 13.11
C GLU A 138 -3.10 2.44 12.33
N ALA A 139 -2.92 3.08 11.16
CA ALA A 139 -4.02 3.43 10.27
C ALA A 139 -4.79 2.18 9.82
N GLN A 140 -4.09 1.13 9.37
CA GLN A 140 -4.70 -0.14 8.98
C GLN A 140 -5.45 -0.82 10.14
N ALA A 141 -4.87 -0.78 11.35
CA ALA A 141 -5.53 -1.33 12.55
C ALA A 141 -6.79 -0.53 12.92
N ASN A 142 -6.76 0.79 12.78
CA ASN A 142 -7.93 1.65 13.00
C ASN A 142 -9.03 1.41 11.95
N ASP A 143 -8.67 1.26 10.68
CA ASP A 143 -9.63 0.94 9.61
C ASP A 143 -10.28 -0.42 9.84
N ALA A 144 -9.50 -1.45 10.19
CA ALA A 144 -10.04 -2.77 10.55
C ALA A 144 -10.97 -2.69 11.77
N ARG A 145 -10.65 -1.83 12.74
CA ARG A 145 -11.50 -1.60 13.91
C ARG A 145 -12.77 -0.81 13.58
N ALA A 146 -12.72 0.12 12.62
CA ALA A 146 -13.89 0.83 12.12
C ALA A 146 -14.82 -0.14 11.38
N LEU A 147 -14.27 -0.95 10.49
CA LEU A 147 -15.02 -1.95 9.73
C LEU A 147 -15.73 -2.98 10.65
N SER A 148 -15.05 -3.42 11.71
CA SER A 148 -15.69 -4.31 12.71
C SER A 148 -16.79 -3.63 13.51
N LYS A 149 -16.68 -2.33 13.82
CA LYS A 149 -17.78 -1.56 14.44
C LYS A 149 -18.97 -1.43 13.51
N ASP A 150 -18.73 -1.15 12.23
CA ASP A 150 -19.79 -1.04 11.22
C ASP A 150 -20.52 -2.38 11.08
N GLN A 151 -19.79 -3.49 10.98
CA GLN A 151 -20.38 -4.84 10.97
C GLN A 151 -21.21 -5.14 12.23
N LEU A 152 -20.74 -4.75 13.42
CA LEU A 152 -21.52 -4.88 14.65
C LEU A 152 -22.80 -4.03 14.60
N SER A 153 -22.73 -2.82 14.03
CA SER A 153 -23.90 -1.96 13.86
C SER A 153 -24.92 -2.56 12.90
N GLU A 154 -24.46 -3.15 11.79
CA GLU A 154 -25.29 -3.86 10.83
C GLU A 154 -25.94 -5.09 11.46
N LEU A 155 -25.19 -5.88 12.24
CA LEU A 155 -25.75 -7.00 12.99
C LEU A 155 -26.83 -6.55 13.98
N MET A 156 -26.64 -5.40 14.64
CA MET A 156 -27.67 -4.85 15.53
C MET A 156 -28.91 -4.37 14.76
N LYS A 157 -28.74 -3.76 13.58
CA LYS A 157 -29.85 -3.38 12.69
C LYS A 157 -30.61 -4.61 12.20
N LEU A 158 -29.91 -5.60 11.65
CA LEU A 158 -30.48 -6.87 11.19
C LEU A 158 -31.21 -7.60 12.33
N ARG A 159 -30.65 -7.60 13.55
CA ARG A 159 -31.35 -8.14 14.72
C ARG A 159 -32.64 -7.38 15.04
N GLY A 160 -32.62 -6.06 14.90
CA GLY A 160 -33.81 -5.21 15.03
C GLY A 160 -34.87 -5.53 13.96
N GLU A 161 -34.45 -5.65 12.71
CA GLU A 161 -35.29 -6.02 11.56
C GLU A 161 -35.88 -7.42 11.72
N VAL A 162 -35.09 -8.41 12.12
CA VAL A 162 -35.59 -9.76 12.44
C VAL A 162 -36.60 -9.71 13.59
N GLY A 163 -36.38 -8.85 14.59
CA GLY A 163 -37.35 -8.61 15.66
C GLY A 163 -38.68 -8.04 15.14
N LEU A 164 -38.62 -7.09 14.20
CA LEU A 164 -39.79 -6.49 13.56
C LEU A 164 -40.52 -7.50 12.67
N LEU A 165 -39.80 -8.23 11.82
CA LEU A 165 -40.35 -9.28 10.96
C LEU A 165 -41.02 -10.38 11.76
N ARG A 166 -40.45 -10.79 12.91
CA ARG A 166 -41.10 -11.72 13.84
C ARG A 166 -42.40 -11.17 14.41
N LYS A 167 -42.44 -9.87 14.78
CA LYS A 167 -43.70 -9.23 15.21
C LYS A 167 -44.73 -9.20 14.10
N GLN A 168 -44.34 -8.81 12.88
CA GLN A 168 -45.22 -8.80 11.70
C GLN A 168 -45.74 -10.20 11.38
N THR A 169 -44.90 -11.23 11.50
CA THR A 169 -45.30 -12.63 11.30
C THR A 169 -46.33 -13.05 12.33
N ASN A 170 -46.08 -12.77 13.62
CA ASN A 170 -47.02 -13.07 14.70
C ASN A 170 -48.35 -12.30 14.54
N GLU A 171 -48.29 -11.06 14.07
CA GLU A 171 -49.46 -10.23 13.79
C GLU A 171 -50.25 -10.77 12.59
N LEU A 172 -49.57 -11.19 11.52
CA LEU A 172 -50.17 -11.89 10.39
C LEU A 172 -50.88 -13.18 10.84
N ASP A 173 -50.24 -13.97 11.69
CA ASP A 173 -50.83 -15.21 12.21
C ASP A 173 -52.04 -14.93 13.09
N ARG A 174 -51.99 -13.88 13.93
CA ARG A 174 -53.13 -13.40 14.71
C ARG A 174 -54.27 -12.97 13.80
N LEU A 175 -54.00 -12.11 12.81
CA LEU A 175 -55.00 -11.62 11.87
C LEU A 175 -55.60 -12.78 11.06
N ARG A 176 -54.82 -13.78 10.67
CA ARG A 176 -55.32 -15.01 10.03
C ARG A 176 -56.20 -15.85 10.94
N GLN A 177 -55.87 -15.94 12.23
CA GLN A 177 -56.73 -16.63 13.20
C GLN A 177 -58.05 -15.86 13.40
N GLU A 178 -58.00 -14.55 13.52
CA GLU A 178 -59.19 -13.69 13.62
C GLU A 178 -60.03 -13.78 12.35
N ASN A 179 -59.43 -13.74 11.16
CA ASN A 179 -60.12 -13.95 9.89
C ASN A 179 -60.74 -15.35 9.80
N ARG A 180 -60.06 -16.40 10.30
CA ARG A 180 -60.65 -17.75 10.38
C ARG A 180 -61.82 -17.82 11.37
N GLN A 181 -61.73 -17.13 12.50
CA GLN A 181 -62.82 -17.04 13.47
C GLN A 181 -64.01 -16.27 12.88
N LEU A 182 -63.75 -15.14 12.22
CA LEU A 182 -64.74 -14.35 11.50
C LEU A 182 -65.35 -15.12 10.34
N HIS A 183 -64.58 -15.91 9.59
CA HIS A 183 -65.10 -16.79 8.56
C HIS A 183 -65.86 -17.99 9.15
N SER A 184 -65.52 -18.47 10.35
CA SER A 184 -66.31 -19.51 11.01
C SER A 184 -67.65 -18.96 11.56
N SER A 185 -67.67 -17.71 12.03
CA SER A 185 -68.89 -17.02 12.43
C SER A 185 -69.71 -16.55 11.22
N GLN A 186 -69.08 -16.16 10.12
CA GLN A 186 -69.73 -15.90 8.84
C GLN A 186 -70.19 -17.19 8.14
N ALA A 187 -69.48 -18.31 8.25
CA ALA A 187 -69.93 -19.61 7.73
C ALA A 187 -71.14 -20.15 8.52
N SER A 188 -71.36 -19.68 9.75
CA SER A 188 -72.62 -19.89 10.47
C SER A 188 -73.76 -18.95 10.02
N VAL A 189 -73.48 -17.96 9.17
CA VAL A 189 -74.45 -16.94 8.72
C VAL A 189 -74.58 -16.80 7.18
N GLY A 190 -73.69 -17.34 6.36
CA GLY A 190 -73.75 -17.18 4.90
C GLY A 190 -72.90 -18.18 4.13
N ARG A 191 -73.56 -19.03 3.34
CA ARG A 191 -72.93 -19.80 2.27
C ARG A 191 -72.59 -18.83 1.14
N ASP A 192 -71.31 -18.69 0.80
CA ASP A 192 -70.85 -18.30 -0.54
C ASP A 192 -69.38 -18.72 -0.74
N THR A 193 -69.20 -19.87 -1.38
CA THR A 193 -67.89 -20.50 -1.65
C THR A 193 -67.20 -19.99 -2.93
N GLY A 194 -67.77 -18.99 -3.62
CA GLY A 194 -67.27 -18.52 -4.92
C GLY A 194 -66.21 -17.40 -4.87
N ALA A 195 -66.29 -16.49 -3.90
CA ALA A 195 -65.46 -15.27 -3.91
C ALA A 195 -64.01 -15.50 -3.43
N THR A 196 -63.81 -16.32 -2.40
CA THR A 196 -62.48 -16.56 -1.80
C THR A 196 -61.52 -17.34 -2.73
N GLN A 197 -62.06 -18.15 -3.63
CA GLN A 197 -61.27 -18.98 -4.55
C GLN A 197 -60.76 -18.19 -5.76
N ILE A 198 -61.50 -17.16 -6.20
CA ILE A 198 -61.12 -16.27 -7.31
C ILE A 198 -59.91 -15.41 -6.92
N ASP A 199 -59.91 -14.83 -5.72
CA ASP A 199 -58.80 -14.02 -5.22
C ASP A 199 -57.53 -14.85 -5.00
N SER A 200 -57.69 -16.09 -4.51
CA SER A 200 -56.57 -17.02 -4.30
C SER A 200 -55.94 -17.48 -5.62
N ASN A 201 -56.75 -17.73 -6.65
CA ASN A 201 -56.26 -18.12 -7.97
C ASN A 201 -55.54 -16.96 -8.69
N ALA A 202 -56.05 -15.73 -8.56
CA ALA A 202 -55.42 -14.55 -9.14
C ALA A 202 -54.04 -14.26 -8.51
N GLU A 203 -53.93 -14.38 -7.19
CA GLU A 203 -52.66 -14.20 -6.48
C GLU A 203 -51.64 -15.31 -6.82
N MET A 204 -52.09 -16.56 -6.91
CA MET A 204 -51.24 -17.69 -7.32
C MET A 204 -50.69 -17.50 -8.74
N GLN A 205 -51.54 -17.03 -9.67
CA GLN A 205 -51.11 -16.77 -11.04
C GLN A 205 -50.11 -15.60 -11.13
N LYS A 206 -50.30 -14.57 -10.31
CA LYS A 206 -49.34 -13.46 -10.20
C LYS A 206 -47.98 -13.95 -9.71
N GLN A 207 -47.96 -14.83 -8.72
CA GLN A 207 -46.73 -15.44 -8.20
C GLN A 207 -46.03 -16.29 -9.27
N GLU A 208 -46.79 -17.09 -10.04
CA GLU A 208 -46.25 -17.86 -11.18
C GLU A 208 -45.59 -16.94 -12.21
N GLY A 209 -46.25 -15.84 -12.57
CA GLY A 209 -45.71 -14.87 -13.51
C GLY A 209 -44.41 -14.22 -13.03
N ILE A 210 -44.36 -13.80 -11.76
CA ILE A 210 -43.14 -13.23 -11.16
C ILE A 210 -42.00 -14.25 -11.16
N ALA A 211 -42.29 -15.51 -10.82
CA ALA A 211 -41.29 -16.56 -10.80
C ALA A 211 -40.71 -16.82 -12.20
N LYS A 212 -41.56 -16.91 -13.22
CA LYS A 212 -41.14 -17.09 -14.63
C LYS A 212 -40.33 -15.90 -15.16
N LEU A 213 -40.70 -14.66 -14.80
CA LEU A 213 -39.93 -13.46 -15.14
C LEU A 213 -38.52 -13.51 -14.54
N ASN A 214 -38.41 -13.83 -13.25
CA ASN A 214 -37.12 -13.94 -12.57
C ASN A 214 -36.27 -15.06 -13.18
N TYR A 215 -36.87 -16.20 -13.49
CA TYR A 215 -36.18 -17.33 -14.13
C TYR A 215 -35.60 -16.94 -15.50
N ALA A 216 -36.40 -16.31 -16.35
CA ALA A 216 -35.94 -15.81 -17.64
C ALA A 216 -34.81 -14.79 -17.48
N LYS A 217 -34.93 -13.88 -16.52
CA LYS A 217 -33.88 -12.90 -16.20
C LYS A 217 -32.56 -13.56 -15.78
N TYR A 218 -32.61 -14.60 -14.93
CA TYR A 218 -31.42 -15.34 -14.52
C TYR A 218 -30.74 -16.07 -15.68
N TRP A 219 -31.53 -16.64 -16.59
CA TRP A 219 -30.98 -17.29 -17.78
C TRP A 219 -30.33 -16.30 -18.74
N VAL A 220 -30.97 -15.17 -19.02
CA VAL A 220 -30.37 -14.14 -19.87
C VAL A 220 -29.08 -13.60 -19.24
N LEU A 221 -29.05 -13.38 -17.92
CA LEU A 221 -27.81 -13.03 -17.21
C LEU A 221 -26.73 -14.11 -17.39
N ALA A 222 -27.09 -15.39 -17.27
CA ALA A 222 -26.16 -16.48 -17.50
C ALA A 222 -25.63 -16.49 -18.96
N PHE A 223 -26.46 -16.11 -19.94
CA PHE A 223 -26.03 -15.99 -21.33
C PHE A 223 -25.04 -14.85 -21.52
N TYR A 224 -25.23 -13.72 -20.84
CA TYR A 224 -24.28 -12.61 -20.83
C TYR A 224 -22.92 -13.03 -20.26
N LEU A 225 -22.93 -13.72 -19.12
CA LEU A 225 -21.70 -14.21 -18.49
C LEU A 225 -21.00 -15.27 -19.33
N TYR A 226 -21.76 -16.11 -20.04
CA TYR A 226 -21.22 -17.01 -21.04
C TYR A 226 -20.58 -16.24 -22.20
N ALA A 227 -21.30 -15.27 -22.78
CA ALA A 227 -20.85 -14.51 -23.93
C ALA A 227 -19.55 -13.73 -23.66
N GLU A 228 -19.41 -13.15 -22.46
CA GLU A 228 -18.17 -12.48 -22.02
C GLU A 228 -16.94 -13.39 -22.15
N LYS A 229 -17.10 -14.68 -21.84
CA LYS A 229 -16.03 -15.69 -21.95
C LYS A 229 -15.91 -16.33 -23.33
N ASN A 230 -16.86 -16.06 -24.23
CA ASN A 230 -16.97 -16.69 -25.55
C ASN A 230 -17.04 -15.65 -26.67
N GLN A 231 -16.19 -14.62 -26.61
CA GLN A 231 -16.03 -13.62 -27.67
C GLN A 231 -17.33 -12.87 -28.02
N GLY A 232 -18.22 -12.69 -27.04
CA GLY A 232 -19.51 -12.03 -27.20
C GLY A 232 -20.60 -12.88 -27.86
N GLN A 233 -20.36 -14.18 -28.09
CA GLN A 233 -21.35 -15.10 -28.68
C GLN A 233 -22.33 -15.61 -27.62
N PHE A 234 -23.62 -15.51 -27.91
CA PHE A 234 -24.64 -16.16 -27.07
C PHE A 234 -24.51 -17.70 -27.13
N PRO A 235 -24.89 -18.41 -26.06
CA PRO A 235 -24.83 -19.86 -26.02
C PRO A 235 -25.77 -20.48 -27.06
N VAL A 236 -25.38 -21.62 -27.65
CA VAL A 236 -26.27 -22.37 -28.57
C VAL A 236 -27.24 -23.29 -27.84
N SER A 237 -26.98 -23.56 -26.55
CA SER A 237 -27.84 -24.38 -25.68
C SER A 237 -27.78 -23.90 -24.24
N LEU A 238 -28.80 -24.25 -23.46
CA LEU A 238 -28.87 -23.91 -22.04
C LEU A 238 -27.73 -24.54 -21.24
N ASP A 239 -27.27 -25.73 -21.61
CA ASP A 239 -26.18 -26.42 -20.92
C ASP A 239 -24.87 -25.64 -20.92
N GLN A 240 -24.61 -24.86 -21.98
CA GLN A 240 -23.41 -24.02 -22.07
C GLN A 240 -23.41 -22.87 -21.05
N ALA A 241 -24.60 -22.34 -20.75
CA ALA A 241 -24.78 -21.24 -19.81
C ALA A 241 -25.18 -21.72 -18.40
N ALA A 242 -25.60 -22.97 -18.22
CA ALA A 242 -26.01 -23.53 -16.94
C ALA A 242 -24.98 -23.34 -15.79
N PRO A 243 -23.64 -23.43 -16.03
CA PRO A 243 -22.65 -23.15 -14.99
C PRO A 243 -22.67 -21.72 -14.44
N PHE A 244 -23.25 -20.78 -15.18
CA PHE A 244 -23.32 -19.36 -14.83
C PHE A 244 -24.63 -18.96 -14.15
N LEU A 245 -25.57 -19.89 -13.98
CA LEU A 245 -26.79 -19.63 -13.23
C LEU A 245 -26.50 -19.39 -11.75
N PRO A 246 -27.23 -18.47 -11.10
CA PRO A 246 -27.20 -18.33 -9.65
C PRO A 246 -27.84 -19.54 -8.98
N ASP A 247 -27.41 -19.85 -7.76
CA ASP A 247 -27.81 -21.09 -7.08
C ASP A 247 -29.32 -21.09 -6.77
N GLU A 248 -29.92 -19.93 -6.51
CA GLU A 248 -31.36 -19.79 -6.29
C GLU A 248 -32.19 -20.26 -7.50
N ALA A 249 -31.70 -19.98 -8.72
CA ALA A 249 -32.35 -20.43 -9.95
C ALA A 249 -32.15 -21.92 -10.21
N LYS A 250 -31.03 -22.49 -9.73
CA LYS A 250 -30.76 -23.94 -9.83
C LYS A 250 -31.64 -24.74 -8.88
N VAL A 251 -32.00 -24.21 -7.71
CA VAL A 251 -32.77 -24.94 -6.70
C VAL A 251 -34.09 -25.45 -7.27
N GLU A 252 -34.93 -24.60 -7.87
CA GLU A 252 -36.21 -25.06 -8.44
C GLU A 252 -36.02 -25.91 -9.71
N ALA A 253 -34.99 -25.62 -10.51
CA ALA A 253 -34.63 -26.38 -11.71
C ALA A 253 -34.12 -27.80 -11.40
N ASN A 254 -33.54 -28.01 -10.22
CA ASN A 254 -32.96 -29.28 -9.78
C ASN A 254 -33.96 -30.17 -9.02
N LEU A 255 -35.16 -29.67 -8.70
CA LEU A 255 -36.18 -30.48 -8.04
C LEU A 255 -36.76 -31.50 -9.02
N ALA A 256 -36.76 -32.78 -8.64
CA ALA A 256 -37.50 -33.81 -9.35
C ALA A 256 -38.99 -33.45 -9.42
N ALA A 257 -39.74 -33.91 -10.43
CA ALA A 257 -41.13 -33.50 -10.67
C ALA A 257 -42.05 -33.65 -9.42
N ASP A 258 -41.78 -34.64 -8.58
CA ASP A 258 -42.47 -35.00 -7.34
C ASP A 258 -41.90 -34.36 -6.06
N GLU A 259 -40.73 -33.72 -6.13
CA GLU A 259 -40.08 -33.08 -4.98
C GLU A 259 -40.57 -31.62 -4.83
N SER A 260 -40.98 -31.24 -3.62
CA SER A 260 -41.41 -29.88 -3.27
C SER A 260 -40.68 -29.37 -2.04
N LEU A 261 -40.21 -28.13 -2.07
CA LEU A 261 -39.70 -27.46 -0.87
C LEU A 261 -40.86 -27.10 0.07
N PRO A 262 -40.68 -27.21 1.40
CA PRO A 262 -41.69 -26.76 2.35
C PRO A 262 -42.03 -25.28 2.13
N TYR A 263 -43.33 -24.98 1.99
CA TYR A 263 -43.88 -23.60 1.91
C TYR A 263 -43.58 -22.80 0.63
N THR A 264 -43.05 -23.41 -0.43
CA THR A 264 -42.83 -22.74 -1.72
C THR A 264 -43.70 -23.35 -2.82
N PRO A 265 -44.60 -22.58 -3.46
CA PRO A 265 -45.32 -23.07 -4.64
C PRO A 265 -44.32 -23.42 -5.75
N LYS A 266 -44.46 -24.61 -6.35
CA LYS A 266 -43.64 -25.07 -7.47
C LYS A 266 -44.30 -24.65 -8.78
N PHE A 267 -43.59 -23.87 -9.60
CA PHE A 267 -44.06 -23.45 -10.92
C PHE A 267 -43.43 -24.27 -12.06
N GLY A 268 -42.59 -25.25 -11.71
CA GLY A 268 -41.96 -26.16 -12.67
C GLY A 268 -40.98 -25.43 -13.57
N LEU A 269 -40.15 -24.56 -12.97
CA LEU A 269 -39.14 -23.76 -13.66
C LEU A 269 -37.90 -24.60 -14.01
N THR A 270 -38.05 -25.46 -15.00
CA THR A 270 -37.00 -26.37 -15.47
C THR A 270 -36.47 -25.95 -16.85
N PRO A 271 -35.18 -26.20 -17.15
CA PRO A 271 -34.56 -25.72 -18.40
C PRO A 271 -35.23 -26.28 -19.66
N ASP A 272 -35.77 -27.50 -19.59
CA ASP A 272 -36.44 -28.17 -20.71
C ASP A 272 -37.70 -27.44 -21.20
N ARG A 273 -38.32 -26.60 -20.37
CA ARG A 273 -39.48 -25.78 -20.73
C ARG A 273 -39.12 -24.53 -21.52
N PHE A 274 -37.84 -24.20 -21.60
CA PHE A 274 -37.37 -23.01 -22.28
C PHE A 274 -36.41 -23.36 -23.43
N GLU A 275 -36.19 -22.40 -24.31
CA GLU A 275 -35.27 -22.54 -25.43
C GLU A 275 -34.52 -21.24 -25.72
N VAL A 276 -33.33 -21.42 -26.27
CA VAL A 276 -32.53 -20.33 -26.83
C VAL A 276 -33.01 -20.06 -28.26
N VAL A 277 -33.36 -18.81 -28.55
CA VAL A 277 -33.86 -18.41 -29.88
C VAL A 277 -32.88 -17.51 -30.65
N TYR A 278 -31.79 -17.07 -30.01
CA TYR A 278 -30.71 -16.33 -30.64
C TYR A 278 -29.35 -16.87 -30.21
N GLN A 279 -28.47 -17.11 -31.19
CA GLN A 279 -27.18 -17.77 -31.00
C GLN A 279 -26.00 -17.00 -31.63
N GLY A 280 -26.24 -15.73 -32.03
CA GLY A 280 -25.22 -14.87 -32.62
C GLY A 280 -24.48 -14.02 -31.60
N ALA A 281 -23.67 -13.08 -32.08
CA ALA A 281 -22.94 -12.17 -31.21
C ALA A 281 -23.88 -11.08 -30.67
N LEU A 282 -23.71 -10.68 -29.40
CA LEU A 282 -24.46 -9.56 -28.84
C LEU A 282 -24.28 -8.27 -29.66
N ALA A 283 -23.07 -8.05 -30.20
CA ALA A 283 -22.73 -6.89 -31.01
C ALA A 283 -23.47 -6.80 -32.36
N ASP A 284 -24.06 -7.91 -32.83
CA ASP A 284 -24.85 -7.91 -34.07
C ASP A 284 -26.28 -7.39 -33.87
N ILE A 285 -26.71 -7.23 -32.61
CA ILE A 285 -28.05 -6.76 -32.26
C ILE A 285 -28.06 -5.23 -32.13
N ALA A 286 -28.72 -4.56 -33.07
CA ALA A 286 -28.82 -3.09 -33.07
C ALA A 286 -29.63 -2.53 -31.89
N ASN A 287 -30.73 -3.20 -31.53
CA ASN A 287 -31.57 -2.82 -30.38
C ASN A 287 -31.76 -4.03 -29.44
N PRO A 288 -30.89 -4.21 -28.44
CA PRO A 288 -30.96 -5.36 -27.55
C PRO A 288 -32.27 -5.47 -26.75
N ALA A 289 -32.92 -4.34 -26.45
CA ALA A 289 -34.18 -4.32 -25.72
C ALA A 289 -35.37 -4.82 -26.55
N SER A 290 -35.25 -4.94 -27.87
CA SER A 290 -36.34 -5.44 -28.73
C SER A 290 -36.13 -6.86 -29.22
N ILE A 291 -34.97 -7.47 -28.97
CA ILE A 291 -34.65 -8.81 -29.49
C ILE A 291 -34.77 -9.87 -28.41
N ILE A 292 -35.60 -10.88 -28.64
CA ILE A 292 -35.73 -12.05 -27.78
C ILE A 292 -34.55 -12.99 -28.05
N VAL A 293 -33.90 -13.44 -26.97
CA VAL A 293 -32.82 -14.43 -27.01
C VAL A 293 -33.19 -15.74 -26.32
N PHE A 294 -34.21 -15.69 -25.46
CA PHE A 294 -34.66 -16.80 -24.62
C PHE A 294 -36.19 -16.76 -24.52
N ARG A 295 -36.87 -17.91 -24.59
CA ARG A 295 -38.33 -17.96 -24.39
C ARG A 295 -38.81 -19.27 -23.78
N GLU A 296 -40.00 -19.22 -23.19
CA GLU A 296 -40.72 -20.43 -22.81
C GLU A 296 -41.33 -21.11 -24.05
N LYS A 297 -41.21 -22.44 -24.13
CA LYS A 297 -41.71 -23.24 -25.25
C LYS A 297 -43.23 -23.29 -25.29
N GLN A 298 -43.87 -23.37 -24.13
CA GLN A 298 -45.31 -23.51 -24.01
C GLN A 298 -45.92 -22.28 -23.35
N ALA A 299 -47.04 -21.81 -23.91
CA ALA A 299 -47.82 -20.75 -23.27
C ALA A 299 -48.70 -21.35 -22.17
N TRP A 300 -49.02 -20.57 -21.14
CA TRP A 300 -49.88 -20.99 -20.04
C TRP A 300 -51.13 -20.12 -19.95
N PRO A 301 -52.28 -20.69 -19.55
CA PRO A 301 -53.55 -19.97 -19.58
C PRO A 301 -53.62 -18.90 -18.51
N ARG A 302 -54.44 -17.87 -18.75
CA ARG A 302 -54.74 -16.81 -17.79
C ARG A 302 -56.12 -16.95 -17.17
N SER A 303 -56.22 -16.63 -15.88
CA SER A 303 -57.49 -16.68 -15.12
C SER A 303 -58.61 -15.81 -15.72
N GLN A 304 -58.27 -14.70 -16.36
CA GLN A 304 -59.21 -13.80 -17.04
C GLN A 304 -59.33 -14.04 -18.55
N GLY A 305 -58.86 -15.19 -19.05
CA GLY A 305 -58.81 -15.50 -20.48
C GLY A 305 -57.51 -15.04 -21.15
N GLY A 306 -57.20 -15.70 -22.27
CA GLY A 306 -55.93 -15.56 -22.97
C GLY A 306 -54.82 -16.45 -22.41
N TRP A 307 -53.63 -16.27 -22.97
CA TRP A 307 -52.44 -17.06 -22.73
C TRP A 307 -51.26 -16.13 -22.47
N ASN A 308 -50.39 -16.55 -21.56
CA ASN A 308 -49.14 -15.87 -21.26
C ASN A 308 -47.97 -16.67 -21.85
N ARG A 309 -46.92 -15.98 -22.28
CA ARG A 309 -45.62 -16.59 -22.58
C ARG A 309 -44.50 -15.69 -22.03
N ALA A 310 -43.47 -16.30 -21.43
CA ALA A 310 -42.32 -15.59 -20.87
C ALA A 310 -41.19 -15.52 -21.89
N TYR A 311 -40.53 -14.37 -21.91
CA TYR A 311 -39.44 -14.05 -22.82
C TYR A 311 -38.29 -13.39 -22.06
N GLY A 312 -37.08 -13.64 -22.53
CA GLY A 312 -35.86 -12.96 -22.11
C GLY A 312 -35.24 -12.23 -23.31
N PHE A 313 -34.92 -10.96 -23.11
CA PHE A 313 -34.46 -10.06 -24.15
C PHE A 313 -32.94 -9.89 -24.11
N ALA A 314 -32.39 -9.48 -25.25
CA ALA A 314 -30.96 -9.42 -25.43
C ALA A 314 -30.28 -8.39 -24.53
N ASP A 315 -30.98 -7.41 -23.95
CA ASP A 315 -30.44 -6.41 -22.99
C ASP A 315 -30.42 -6.89 -21.52
N GLY A 316 -30.95 -8.08 -21.22
CA GLY A 316 -30.99 -8.60 -19.85
C GLY A 316 -32.36 -8.59 -19.17
N HIS A 317 -33.37 -7.92 -19.73
CA HIS A 317 -34.70 -7.92 -19.12
C HIS A 317 -35.53 -9.14 -19.54
N SER A 318 -36.67 -9.32 -18.86
CA SER A 318 -37.65 -10.35 -19.17
C SER A 318 -39.05 -9.75 -19.17
N GLU A 319 -39.91 -10.31 -20.02
CA GLU A 319 -41.31 -9.89 -20.12
C GLU A 319 -42.25 -11.09 -20.22
N ILE A 320 -43.49 -10.88 -19.82
CA ILE A 320 -44.60 -11.79 -20.14
C ILE A 320 -45.45 -11.09 -21.19
N HIS A 321 -45.54 -11.71 -22.37
CA HIS A 321 -46.49 -11.27 -23.38
C HIS A 321 -47.81 -12.01 -23.21
N VAL A 322 -48.91 -11.34 -23.54
CA VAL A 322 -50.26 -11.90 -23.46
C VAL A 322 -50.86 -11.99 -24.86
N SER A 323 -51.36 -13.16 -25.22
CA SER A 323 -52.13 -13.39 -26.44
C SER A 323 -53.54 -13.87 -26.10
N GLN A 324 -54.56 -13.33 -26.75
CA GLN A 324 -55.95 -13.70 -26.48
C GLN A 324 -56.30 -15.09 -27.06
N ASP A 325 -55.77 -15.41 -28.24
CA ASP A 325 -55.99 -16.67 -28.95
C ASP A 325 -54.88 -17.71 -28.71
N GLY A 326 -53.80 -17.31 -28.02
CA GLY A 326 -52.65 -18.16 -27.75
C GLY A 326 -51.63 -18.20 -28.89
N ASN A 327 -51.86 -17.44 -29.96
CA ASN A 327 -50.88 -17.26 -31.02
C ASN A 327 -49.93 -16.11 -30.67
N PHE A 328 -48.62 -16.40 -30.67
CA PHE A 328 -47.55 -15.43 -30.41
C PHE A 328 -46.69 -15.14 -31.63
N GLU A 329 -46.89 -15.86 -32.74
CA GLU A 329 -45.97 -15.87 -33.88
C GLU A 329 -45.78 -14.48 -34.48
N ALA A 330 -46.87 -13.74 -34.71
CA ALA A 330 -46.80 -12.41 -35.32
C ALA A 330 -45.99 -11.42 -34.47
N TRP A 331 -46.10 -11.51 -33.14
CA TRP A 331 -45.35 -10.68 -32.22
C TRP A 331 -43.89 -11.16 -32.10
N GLU A 332 -43.67 -12.48 -31.98
CA GLU A 332 -42.33 -13.06 -31.94
C GLU A 332 -41.53 -12.72 -33.20
N GLN A 333 -42.12 -12.76 -34.39
CA GLN A 333 -41.45 -12.39 -35.64
C GLN A 333 -40.91 -10.95 -35.65
N GLN A 334 -41.54 -10.03 -34.90
CA GLN A 334 -41.08 -8.64 -34.77
C GLN A 334 -39.90 -8.50 -33.80
N HIS A 335 -39.73 -9.44 -32.88
CA HIS A 335 -38.73 -9.41 -31.83
C HIS A 335 -37.66 -10.51 -32.00
N MET A 336 -37.79 -11.38 -32.99
CA MET A 336 -36.72 -12.30 -33.38
C MET A 336 -35.69 -11.56 -34.23
N TYR A 337 -34.43 -11.93 -34.04
CA TYR A 337 -33.34 -11.33 -34.82
C TYR A 337 -33.50 -11.63 -36.31
N SER A 338 -33.45 -10.58 -37.13
CA SER A 338 -33.40 -10.68 -38.60
C SER A 338 -32.15 -9.96 -39.13
N PRO A 339 -31.25 -10.64 -39.87
CA PRO A 339 -30.05 -10.02 -40.43
C PRO A 339 -30.33 -8.81 -41.34
N ALA A 340 -31.55 -8.71 -41.88
CA ALA A 340 -31.97 -7.63 -42.77
C ALA A 340 -32.18 -6.26 -42.07
N ALA A 341 -32.27 -6.23 -40.74
CA ALA A 341 -32.51 -5.00 -39.97
C ALA A 341 -31.28 -4.08 -39.83
N ARG A 342 -30.11 -4.47 -40.36
CA ARG A 342 -28.84 -3.70 -40.28
C ARG A 342 -28.82 -2.42 -41.15
N ALA A 343 -29.87 -2.15 -41.93
CA ALA A 343 -29.85 -1.21 -43.04
C ALA A 343 -30.74 0.04 -42.90
N GLN A 344 -31.21 0.39 -41.69
CA GLN A 344 -31.99 1.60 -41.47
C GLN A 344 -31.38 2.51 -40.41
#